data_AF-A0A060CBC5-F1
#
_entry.id   AF-A0A060CBC5-F1
#
_cell.length_a   1.000
_cell.length_b   1.000
_cell.length_c   1.000
_cell.angle_alpha   90.00
_cell.angle_beta   90.00
_cell.angle_gamma   90.00
#
_symmetry.space_group_name_H-M   'P 1'
#
loop_
_entity.id
_entity.type
_entity.pdbx_description
1 polymer ?
#
loop_
_entity_poly.entity_id
_entity_poly.type
_entity_poly.pdbx_seq_one_letter_code
_entity_poly.pdbx_strand_id
1 'polypeptide(L)'
;HSFVVSGLGQATTYTFSVKAINSDGSETTVGESVTVTTQSSGNTLDVASYGAVGDGVTDDTEAIQHAIDACPTNGVVLLPS
;
A
#
# COMPACT_ATOMS: atom_id res chain seq x y z
N HIS A 1 4.85 17.71 9.78
CA HIS A 1 3.49 17.68 9.21
C HIS A 1 3.47 16.71 8.05
N SER A 2 2.50 15.80 8.02
CA SER A 2 2.28 14.86 6.91
C SER A 2 0.80 14.86 6.55
N PHE A 3 0.49 14.58 5.29
CA PHE A 3 -0.88 14.41 4.80
C PHE A 3 -0.93 13.10 3.99
N VAL A 4 -1.96 12.29 4.24
CA VAL A 4 -2.17 11.01 3.55
C VAL A 4 -3.30 11.18 2.56
N VAL A 5 -3.01 10.94 1.27
CA VAL A 5 -4.02 10.97 0.21
C VAL A 5 -4.48 9.54 -0.07
N SER A 6 -5.76 9.26 0.19
CA SER A 6 -6.38 7.94 -0.01
C SER A 6 -7.32 7.93 -1.22
N GLY A 7 -7.69 6.74 -1.68
CA GLY A 7 -8.67 6.58 -2.78
C GLY A 7 -8.10 6.85 -4.18
N LEU A 8 -6.79 6.74 -4.36
CA LEU A 8 -6.13 6.91 -5.65
C LEU A 8 -6.32 5.68 -6.55
N GLY A 9 -6.34 5.93 -7.86
CA GLY A 9 -6.30 4.88 -8.87
C GLY A 9 -4.94 4.18 -8.88
N GLN A 10 -4.94 2.89 -9.18
CA GLN A 10 -3.71 2.07 -9.25
C GLN A 10 -2.94 2.37 -10.54
N ALA A 11 -1.62 2.18 -10.53
CA ALA A 11 -0.73 2.50 -11.66
C ALA A 11 -0.96 3.91 -12.27
N THR A 12 -1.42 4.87 -11.47
CA THR A 12 -1.82 6.21 -11.92
C THR A 12 -0.83 7.25 -11.39
N THR A 13 -0.45 8.18 -12.25
CA THR A 13 0.47 9.27 -11.92
C THR A 13 -0.30 10.49 -11.40
N TYR A 14 0.15 11.03 -10.26
CA TYR A 14 -0.40 12.21 -9.61
C TYR A 14 0.70 13.24 -9.36
N THR A 15 0.35 14.52 -9.48
CA THR A 15 1.23 15.64 -9.11
C THR A 15 0.68 16.33 -7.88
N PHE A 16 1.51 16.46 -6.85
CA PHE A 16 1.18 17.11 -5.60
C PHE A 16 2.03 18.37 -5.42
N SER A 17 1.42 19.43 -4.90
CA SER A 17 2.12 20.63 -4.44
C SER A 17 1.51 21.08 -3.11
N VAL A 18 2.30 21.81 -2.33
CA VAL A 18 1.87 22.32 -1.02
C VAL A 18 1.93 23.85 -1.03
N LYS A 19 0.95 24.47 -0.39
CA LYS A 19 0.91 25.92 -0.09
C LYS A 19 0.73 26.12 1.40
N ALA A 20 1.33 27.17 1.94
CA ALA A 20 1.00 27.65 3.26
C ALA A 20 -0.18 28.64 3.16
N ILE A 21 -1.01 28.65 4.20
CA ILE A 21 -2.05 29.67 4.38
C ILE A 21 -1.55 30.60 5.48
N ASN A 22 -1.48 31.90 5.17
CA ASN A 22 -1.07 32.94 6.10
C ASN A 22 -2.19 33.22 7.12
N SER A 23 -1.85 33.92 8.20
CA SER A 23 -2.80 34.27 9.26
C SER A 23 -3.96 35.16 8.81
N ASP A 24 -3.85 35.83 7.66
CA ASP A 24 -4.89 36.63 7.03
C ASP A 24 -5.78 35.83 6.05
N GLY A 25 -5.57 34.52 5.95
CA GLY A 25 -6.28 33.63 5.04
C GLY A 25 -5.78 33.66 3.59
N SER A 26 -4.75 34.45 3.28
CA SER A 26 -4.12 34.46 1.96
C SER A 26 -3.24 33.23 1.77
N GLU A 27 -3.22 32.68 0.55
CA GLU A 27 -2.32 31.58 0.20
C GLU A 27 -0.93 32.10 -0.20
N THR A 28 0.13 31.39 0.19
CA THR A 28 1.47 31.60 -0.38
C THR A 28 1.53 31.13 -1.83
N THR A 29 2.61 31.51 -2.53
CA THR A 29 2.96 30.89 -3.82
C THR A 29 2.95 29.37 -3.71
N VAL A 30 2.47 28.68 -4.76
CA VAL A 30 2.56 27.22 -4.89
C VAL A 30 4.02 26.81 -4.67
N GLY A 31 4.28 25.90 -3.71
CA GLY A 31 5.60 25.32 -3.52
C GLY A 31 6.01 24.43 -4.70
N GLU A 32 7.16 23.77 -4.59
CA GLU A 32 7.58 22.79 -5.60
C GLU A 32 6.57 21.66 -5.74
N SER A 33 6.45 21.16 -6.97
CA SER A 33 5.57 20.03 -7.29
C SER A 33 6.36 18.73 -7.28
N VAL A 34 5.75 17.69 -6.72
CA VAL A 34 6.29 16.32 -6.74
C VAL A 34 5.32 15.45 -7.53
N THR A 35 5.85 14.74 -8.52
CA THR A 35 5.09 13.76 -9.31
C THR A 35 5.39 12.36 -8.80
N VAL A 36 4.35 11.61 -8.46
CA VAL A 36 4.46 10.22 -7.99
C VAL A 36 3.47 9.34 -8.74
N THR A 37 3.84 8.08 -8.98
CA THR A 37 2.98 7.06 -9.57
C THR A 37 2.65 6.03 -8.52
N THR A 38 1.36 5.77 -8.30
CA THR A 38 0.90 4.72 -7.39
C THR A 38 1.31 3.34 -7.91
N GLN A 39 1.53 2.38 -7.03
CA GLN A 39 1.77 0.99 -7.44
C GLN A 39 0.58 0.43 -8.24
N SER A 40 0.87 -0.52 -9.12
CA SER A 40 -0.17 -1.31 -9.80
C SER A 40 -0.88 -2.22 -8.80
N SER A 41 -2.08 -2.70 -9.15
CA SER A 41 -2.71 -3.79 -8.40
C SER A 41 -1.80 -5.02 -8.42
N GLY A 42 -1.29 -5.39 -7.26
CA GLY A 42 -0.70 -6.70 -7.06
C GLY A 42 -1.77 -7.73 -6.70
N ASN A 43 -1.47 -8.99 -6.98
CA ASN A 43 -2.33 -10.07 -6.53
C ASN A 43 -2.22 -10.19 -5.01
N THR A 44 -3.36 -10.37 -4.35
CA THR A 44 -3.38 -10.76 -2.93
C THR A 44 -3.36 -12.28 -2.85
N LEU A 45 -2.36 -12.84 -2.18
CA LEU A 45 -2.22 -14.26 -1.95
C LEU A 45 -2.59 -14.56 -0.50
N ASP A 46 -3.64 -15.35 -0.31
CA ASP A 46 -4.07 -15.78 1.01
C ASP A 46 -3.31 -17.06 1.40
N VAL A 47 -2.61 -17.05 2.54
CA VAL A 47 -1.89 -18.22 3.08
C VAL A 47 -2.82 -19.41 3.33
N ALA A 48 -4.12 -19.18 3.57
CA ALA A 48 -5.11 -20.26 3.73
C ALA A 48 -5.29 -21.06 2.44
N SER A 49 -5.09 -20.45 1.26
CA SER A 49 -5.08 -21.17 -0.02
C SER A 49 -3.88 -22.11 -0.17
N TYR A 50 -2.84 -21.90 0.64
CA TYR A 50 -1.63 -22.72 0.72
C TYR A 50 -1.64 -23.70 1.89
N GLY A 51 -2.75 -23.80 2.62
CA GLY A 51 -2.93 -24.76 3.70
C GLY A 51 -2.64 -24.23 5.11
N ALA A 52 -2.46 -22.92 5.28
CA ALA A 52 -2.37 -22.33 6.61
C ALA A 52 -3.73 -22.41 7.33
N VAL A 53 -3.72 -22.83 8.59
CA VAL A 53 -4.93 -23.05 9.39
C VAL A 53 -5.15 -21.94 10.42
N GLY A 54 -4.08 -21.40 11.00
CA GLY A 54 -4.17 -20.30 11.98
C GLY A 54 -4.76 -20.72 13.34
N ASP A 55 -4.80 -22.01 13.67
CA ASP A 55 -5.37 -22.54 14.92
C ASP A 55 -4.42 -22.45 16.13
N GLY A 56 -3.19 -21.98 15.91
CA GLY A 56 -2.14 -21.89 16.94
C GLY A 56 -1.56 -23.24 17.37
N VAL A 57 -1.91 -24.33 16.69
CA VAL A 57 -1.46 -25.70 16.96
C VAL A 57 -0.76 -26.30 15.75
N THR A 58 -1.32 -26.09 14.56
CA THR A 58 -0.78 -26.49 13.28
C THR A 58 0.41 -25.62 12.91
N ASP A 59 1.48 -26.23 12.39
CA ASP A 59 2.64 -25.49 11.90
C ASP A 59 2.37 -24.95 10.50
N ASP A 60 2.04 -23.66 10.42
CA ASP A 60 1.76 -22.96 9.16
C ASP A 60 3.03 -22.48 8.43
N THR A 61 4.24 -22.81 8.93
CA THR A 61 5.52 -22.31 8.39
C THR A 61 5.67 -22.63 6.90
N GLU A 62 5.36 -23.85 6.47
CA GLU A 62 5.45 -24.24 5.05
C GLU A 62 4.43 -23.49 4.19
N ALA A 63 3.18 -23.37 4.65
CA ALA A 63 2.13 -22.67 3.92
C ALA A 63 2.44 -21.17 3.74
N ILE A 64 2.97 -20.53 4.77
CA ILE A 64 3.40 -19.13 4.73
C ILE A 64 4.59 -18.96 3.77
N GLN A 65 5.59 -19.85 3.84
CA GLN A 65 6.74 -19.80 2.93
C GLN A 65 6.30 -19.97 1.47
N HIS A 66 5.38 -20.90 1.19
CA HIS A 66 4.83 -21.08 -0.15
C HIS A 66 4.10 -19.85 -0.67
N ALA A 67 3.33 -19.15 0.17
CA ALA A 67 2.66 -17.92 -0.22
C ALA A 67 3.66 -16.77 -0.50
N ILE A 68 4.76 -16.70 0.26
CA ILE A 68 5.85 -15.74 0.03
C ILE A 68 6.57 -16.05 -1.28
N ASP A 69 6.91 -17.31 -1.52
CA ASP A 69 7.62 -17.75 -2.74
C ASP A 69 6.77 -17.55 -3.99
N ALA A 70 5.44 -17.70 -3.87
CA ALA A 70 4.49 -17.48 -4.96
C ALA A 70 4.11 -16.02 -5.16
N CYS A 71 4.53 -15.10 -4.27
CA CYS A 71 4.11 -13.71 -4.30
C CYS A 71 4.70 -12.99 -5.53
N PRO A 72 3.86 -12.53 -6.48
CA PRO A 72 4.32 -11.78 -7.64
C PRO A 72 4.78 -10.37 -7.24
N THR A 73 5.51 -9.69 -8.12
CA THR A 73 5.91 -8.29 -7.91
C THR A 73 4.71 -7.41 -7.59
N ASN A 74 4.84 -6.57 -6.53
CA ASN A 74 3.78 -5.75 -5.93
C ASN A 74 2.63 -6.53 -5.27
N GLY A 75 2.72 -7.86 -5.18
CA GLY A 75 1.74 -8.70 -4.50
C GLY A 75 1.74 -8.52 -2.98
N VAL A 76 0.66 -8.95 -2.36
CA VAL A 76 0.46 -8.90 -0.90
C VAL A 76 0.17 -10.29 -0.40
N VAL A 77 0.95 -10.78 0.56
CA VAL A 77 0.63 -12.01 1.28
C VAL A 77 -0.29 -11.66 2.44
N LEU A 78 -1.50 -12.16 2.42
CA LEU A 78 -2.51 -11.95 3.45
C LEU A 78 -2.42 -13.07 4.48
N LEU A 79 -2.22 -12.70 5.74
CA LEU A 79 -2.38 -13.59 6.88
C LEU A 79 -3.76 -13.28 7.50
N PRO A 80 -4.73 -14.20 7.39
CA PRO A 80 -6.01 -14.05 8.07
C PRO A 80 -5.83 -14.13 9.60
N SER A 81 -6.74 -13.49 10.32
CA SER A 81 -6.76 -13.43 11.79
C SER A 81 -7.31 -14.68 12.45
#